data_AF-A0A432UDD7-F1
#
_entry.id   AF-A0A432UDD7-F1
#
_cell.length_a   1.000
_cell.length_b   1.000
_cell.length_c   1.000
_cell.angle_alpha   90.00
_cell.angle_beta   90.00
_cell.angle_gamma   90.00
#
_symmetry.space_group_name_H-M   'P 1'
#
loop_
_entity.id
_entity.type
_entity.pdbx_description
1 polymer ?
#
loop_
_entity_poly.entity_id
_entity_poly.type
_entity_poly.pdbx_seq_one_letter_code
_entity_poly.pdbx_strand_id
1 'polypeptide(L)'
;MIRKEVHEEAELIVLEGGEIPEVAYWNAWFFLTSPPPEGLGLHLKAEEVRHLKEAVCQRYLTIIRRDLTPENIGKPHYRGVVRARINWERLQRFARKEGFFANGWRQEIQRALQDFIKEVSPGDPLQEEARQFLEELQREASL
;
A
#
# COMPACT_ATOMS: atom_id res chain seq x y z
N MET A 1 -18.74 -11.55 10.87
CA MET A 1 -17.78 -12.68 10.69
C MET A 1 -17.51 -12.78 9.21
N ILE A 2 -16.26 -12.58 8.83
CA ILE A 2 -15.80 -12.57 7.44
C ILE A 2 -15.73 -14.02 6.93
N ARG A 3 -16.22 -14.26 5.71
CA ARG A 3 -16.16 -15.58 5.08
C ARG A 3 -14.73 -15.96 4.69
N LYS A 4 -14.47 -17.27 4.58
CA LYS A 4 -13.14 -17.82 4.26
C LYS A 4 -12.64 -17.33 2.91
N GLU A 5 -13.49 -17.33 1.90
CA GLU A 5 -13.16 -16.91 0.54
C GLU A 5 -12.77 -15.42 0.49
N VAL A 6 -13.39 -14.59 1.34
CA VAL A 6 -13.04 -13.17 1.47
C VAL A 6 -11.68 -13.00 2.15
N HIS A 7 -11.36 -13.83 3.14
CA HIS A 7 -10.04 -13.84 3.77
C HIS A 7 -8.95 -14.24 2.78
N GLU A 8 -9.18 -15.30 2.00
CA GLU A 8 -8.23 -15.79 0.99
C GLU A 8 -7.93 -14.71 -0.06
N GLU A 9 -8.97 -14.04 -0.58
CA GLU A 9 -8.77 -12.93 -1.52
C GLU A 9 -8.08 -11.72 -0.89
N ALA A 10 -8.35 -11.41 0.38
CA ALA A 10 -7.65 -10.36 1.11
C ALA A 10 -6.15 -10.68 1.26
N GLU A 11 -5.80 -11.92 1.58
CA GLU A 11 -4.41 -12.38 1.65
C GLU A 11 -3.71 -12.27 0.28
N LEU A 12 -4.40 -12.66 -0.80
CA LEU A 12 -3.88 -12.50 -2.17
C LEU A 12 -3.62 -11.03 -2.53
N ILE A 13 -4.51 -10.10 -2.13
CA ILE A 13 -4.26 -8.66 -2.33
C ILE A 13 -2.96 -8.23 -1.61
N VAL A 14 -2.75 -8.67 -0.37
CA VAL A 14 -1.57 -8.30 0.43
C VAL A 14 -0.27 -8.91 -0.16
N LEU A 15 -0.31 -10.15 -0.60
CA LEU A 15 0.87 -10.88 -1.08
C LEU A 15 1.19 -10.57 -2.54
N GLU A 16 0.17 -10.51 -3.40
CA GLU A 16 0.30 -10.53 -4.85
C GLU A 16 -0.26 -9.28 -5.55
N GLY A 17 -0.80 -8.29 -4.81
CA GLY A 17 -1.50 -7.12 -5.36
C GLY A 17 -0.69 -6.13 -6.21
N GLY A 18 0.49 -6.51 -6.71
CA GLY A 18 1.28 -5.74 -7.67
C GLY A 18 1.66 -4.34 -7.16
N GLU A 19 1.81 -3.39 -8.09
CA GLU A 19 2.11 -1.96 -7.84
C GLU A 19 0.84 -1.08 -7.82
N ILE A 20 -0.31 -1.67 -8.12
CA ILE A 20 -1.63 -1.00 -8.09
C ILE A 20 -2.61 -1.96 -7.38
N PRO A 21 -2.57 -2.03 -6.04
CA PRO A 21 -3.35 -3.00 -5.24
C PRO A 21 -4.86 -2.87 -5.42
N GLU A 22 -5.33 -1.71 -5.84
CA GLU A 22 -6.73 -1.47 -6.23
C GLU A 22 -7.19 -2.39 -7.36
N VAL A 23 -6.30 -2.76 -8.30
CA VAL A 23 -6.62 -3.71 -9.37
C VAL A 23 -6.86 -5.11 -8.79
N ALA A 24 -6.04 -5.54 -7.84
CA ALA A 24 -6.23 -6.82 -7.16
C ALA A 24 -7.54 -6.86 -6.36
N TYR A 25 -7.92 -5.74 -5.73
CA TYR A 25 -9.23 -5.61 -5.10
C TYR A 25 -10.39 -5.78 -6.10
N TRP A 26 -10.31 -5.19 -7.29
CA TRP A 26 -11.37 -5.36 -8.30
C TRP A 26 -11.42 -6.78 -8.87
N ASN A 27 -10.28 -7.45 -9.00
CA ASN A 27 -10.23 -8.86 -9.38
C ASN A 27 -10.90 -9.74 -8.31
N ALA A 28 -10.56 -9.51 -7.03
CA ALA A 28 -11.20 -10.21 -5.90
C ALA A 28 -12.70 -9.95 -5.86
N TRP A 29 -13.12 -8.69 -6.03
CA TRP A 29 -14.53 -8.32 -6.10
C TRP A 29 -15.25 -9.08 -7.21
N PHE A 30 -14.67 -9.10 -8.42
CA PHE A 30 -15.23 -9.81 -9.56
C PHE A 30 -15.36 -11.31 -9.27
N PHE A 31 -14.29 -11.96 -8.80
CA PHE A 31 -14.31 -13.38 -8.47
C PHE A 31 -15.35 -13.72 -7.40
N LEU A 32 -15.44 -12.92 -6.33
CA LEU A 32 -16.37 -13.18 -5.25
C LEU A 32 -17.83 -12.95 -5.66
N THR A 33 -18.11 -11.93 -6.48
CA THR A 33 -19.50 -11.47 -6.73
C THR A 33 -20.10 -11.92 -8.06
N SER A 34 -19.28 -12.24 -9.06
CA SER A 34 -19.77 -12.74 -10.36
C SER A 34 -20.42 -14.12 -10.18
N PRO A 35 -21.51 -14.42 -10.92
CA PRO A 35 -22.13 -15.74 -10.85
C PRO A 35 -21.17 -16.84 -11.33
N PRO A 36 -21.40 -18.10 -10.91
CA PRO A 36 -20.71 -19.23 -11.52
C PRO A 36 -21.00 -19.35 -13.02
N PRO A 37 -20.03 -19.80 -13.85
CA PRO A 37 -18.72 -20.33 -13.46
C PRO A 37 -17.60 -19.28 -13.26
N GLU A 38 -17.84 -18.01 -13.58
CA GLU A 38 -16.80 -16.97 -13.54
C GLU A 38 -16.42 -16.54 -12.11
N GLY A 39 -17.34 -16.72 -11.17
CA GLY A 39 -17.13 -16.39 -9.75
C GLY A 39 -18.00 -17.22 -8.80
N LEU A 40 -18.13 -16.73 -7.57
CA LEU A 40 -18.82 -17.42 -6.47
C LEU A 40 -20.27 -16.97 -6.24
N GLY A 41 -20.72 -15.91 -6.92
CA GLY A 41 -22.08 -15.38 -6.80
C GLY A 41 -22.41 -14.83 -5.40
N LEU A 42 -21.40 -14.41 -4.64
CA LEU A 42 -21.59 -13.96 -3.27
C LEU A 42 -22.12 -12.52 -3.22
N HIS A 43 -23.07 -12.28 -2.34
CA HIS A 43 -23.39 -10.92 -1.88
C HIS A 43 -22.50 -10.58 -0.68
N LEU A 44 -21.56 -9.65 -0.86
CA LEU A 44 -20.63 -9.25 0.20
C LEU A 44 -21.30 -8.32 1.21
N LYS A 45 -21.06 -8.60 2.50
CA LYS A 45 -21.45 -7.69 3.60
C LYS A 45 -20.51 -6.49 3.64
N ALA A 46 -20.95 -5.39 4.23
CA ALA A 46 -20.12 -4.19 4.39
C ALA A 46 -18.79 -4.48 5.13
N GLU A 47 -18.80 -5.37 6.14
CA GLU A 47 -17.59 -5.80 6.85
C GLU A 47 -16.59 -6.51 5.94
N GLU A 48 -17.06 -7.29 4.96
CA GLU A 48 -16.23 -8.04 4.00
C GLU A 48 -15.64 -7.13 2.93
N VAL A 49 -16.45 -6.21 2.41
CA VAL A 49 -15.96 -5.18 1.50
C VAL A 49 -14.89 -4.32 2.18
N ARG A 50 -15.12 -3.93 3.44
CA ARG A 50 -14.13 -3.19 4.23
C ARG A 50 -12.84 -3.99 4.39
N HIS A 51 -12.93 -5.28 4.72
CA HIS A 51 -11.77 -6.15 4.90
C HIS A 51 -10.87 -6.23 3.64
N LEU A 52 -11.48 -6.40 2.46
CA LEU A 52 -10.75 -6.40 1.18
C LEU A 52 -10.04 -5.06 0.90
N LYS A 53 -10.67 -3.93 1.25
CA LYS A 53 -10.07 -2.61 1.06
C LYS A 53 -8.97 -2.32 2.09
N GLU A 54 -9.07 -2.86 3.31
CA GLU A 54 -7.98 -2.79 4.30
C GLU A 54 -6.74 -3.53 3.78
N ALA A 55 -6.91 -4.65 3.08
CA ALA A 55 -5.83 -5.37 2.40
C ALA A 55 -5.14 -4.51 1.32
N VAL A 56 -5.87 -3.69 0.57
CA VAL A 56 -5.30 -2.72 -0.39
C VAL A 56 -4.37 -1.73 0.33
N CYS A 57 -4.82 -1.16 1.45
CA CYS A 57 -4.01 -0.24 2.24
C CYS A 57 -2.74 -0.92 2.79
N GLN A 58 -2.87 -2.14 3.31
CA GLN A 58 -1.73 -2.93 3.79
C GLN A 58 -0.72 -3.20 2.68
N ARG A 59 -1.19 -3.55 1.47
CA ARG A 59 -0.32 -3.78 0.32
C ARG A 59 0.44 -2.51 -0.06
N TYR A 60 -0.21 -1.34 -0.11
CA TYR A 60 0.48 -0.08 -0.35
C TYR A 60 1.60 0.16 0.65
N LEU A 61 1.35 -0.01 1.95
CA LEU A 61 2.37 0.15 2.99
C LEU A 61 3.54 -0.82 2.79
N THR A 62 3.26 -2.08 2.47
CA THR A 62 4.30 -3.08 2.17
C THR A 62 5.21 -2.64 1.02
N ILE A 63 4.64 -2.11 -0.07
CA ILE A 63 5.40 -1.63 -1.23
C ILE A 63 6.21 -0.39 -0.87
N ILE A 64 5.63 0.56 -0.13
CA ILE A 64 6.33 1.77 0.32
C ILE A 64 7.52 1.38 1.19
N ARG A 65 7.34 0.50 2.18
CA ARG A 65 8.42 0.00 3.04
C ARG A 65 9.52 -0.68 2.23
N ARG A 66 9.14 -1.53 1.27
CA ARG A 66 10.10 -2.21 0.37
C ARG A 66 11.03 -1.20 -0.30
N ASP A 67 10.47 -0.11 -0.81
CA ASP A 67 11.20 0.93 -1.54
C ASP A 67 11.92 1.93 -0.61
N LEU A 68 11.61 1.93 0.69
CA LEU A 68 12.29 2.71 1.73
C LEU A 68 13.21 1.85 2.61
N THR A 69 13.57 0.65 2.17
CA THR A 69 14.51 -0.25 2.86
C THR A 69 15.86 -0.20 2.13
N PRO A 70 16.93 0.36 2.73
CA PRO A 70 18.24 0.50 2.10
C PRO A 70 18.81 -0.82 1.57
N GLU A 71 18.58 -1.92 2.29
CA GLU A 71 19.05 -3.27 1.92
C GLU A 71 18.39 -3.79 0.64
N ASN A 72 17.34 -3.13 0.14
CA ASN A 72 16.71 -3.49 -1.14
C ASN A 72 17.33 -2.77 -2.33
N ILE A 73 18.17 -1.74 -2.14
CA ILE A 73 18.80 -1.02 -3.24
C ILE A 73 19.56 -2.00 -4.14
N GLY A 74 19.28 -1.93 -5.46
CA GLY A 74 19.85 -2.82 -6.47
C GLY A 74 19.19 -4.20 -6.59
N LYS A 75 18.24 -4.58 -5.72
CA LYS A 75 17.50 -5.84 -5.86
C LYS A 75 16.43 -5.74 -6.96
N PRO A 76 16.09 -6.85 -7.65
CA PRO A 76 15.11 -6.83 -8.76
C PRO A 76 13.72 -6.29 -8.40
N HIS A 77 13.33 -6.36 -7.14
CA HIS A 77 12.05 -5.86 -6.64
C HIS A 77 12.07 -4.40 -6.18
N TYR A 78 13.24 -3.78 -6.05
CA TYR A 78 13.35 -2.37 -5.68
C TYR A 78 12.92 -1.48 -6.83
N ARG A 79 12.12 -0.45 -6.52
CA ARG A 79 11.60 0.51 -7.52
C ARG A 79 11.96 1.96 -7.22
N GLY A 80 12.56 2.25 -6.07
CA GLY A 80 13.07 3.57 -5.72
C GLY A 80 12.11 4.44 -4.91
N VAL A 81 12.69 5.47 -4.29
CA VAL A 81 11.98 6.41 -3.40
C VAL A 81 10.85 7.14 -4.13
N VAL A 82 11.06 7.50 -5.39
CA VAL A 82 9.99 8.09 -6.25
C VAL A 82 8.77 7.17 -6.34
N ARG A 83 8.97 5.84 -6.44
CA ARG A 83 7.85 4.88 -6.47
C ARG A 83 7.15 4.81 -5.12
N ALA A 84 7.90 4.84 -4.02
CA ALA A 84 7.36 4.89 -2.66
C ALA A 84 6.45 6.12 -2.48
N ARG A 85 6.90 7.30 -2.91
CA ARG A 85 6.12 8.54 -2.88
C ARG A 85 4.82 8.45 -3.68
N ILE A 86 4.88 7.98 -4.92
CA ILE A 86 3.68 7.80 -5.76
C ILE A 86 2.67 6.85 -5.08
N ASN A 87 3.16 5.78 -4.47
CA ASN A 87 2.32 4.82 -3.75
C ASN A 87 1.76 5.41 -2.45
N TRP A 88 2.46 6.33 -1.78
CA TRP A 88 1.92 7.11 -0.68
C TRP A 88 0.74 7.98 -1.12
N GLU A 89 0.89 8.76 -2.19
CA GLU A 89 -0.18 9.60 -2.73
C GLU A 89 -1.43 8.77 -3.11
N ARG A 90 -1.21 7.58 -3.71
CA ARG A 90 -2.28 6.63 -4.03
C ARG A 90 -2.96 6.09 -2.78
N LEU A 91 -2.19 5.65 -1.78
CA LEU A 91 -2.73 5.20 -0.50
C LEU A 91 -3.61 6.28 0.15
N GLN A 92 -3.13 7.51 0.21
CA GLN A 92 -3.90 8.62 0.80
C GLN A 92 -5.21 8.86 0.06
N ARG A 93 -5.18 8.86 -1.27
CA ARG A 93 -6.38 9.04 -2.10
C ARG A 93 -7.38 7.91 -1.88
N PHE A 94 -6.91 6.67 -1.89
CA PHE A 94 -7.73 5.49 -1.66
C PHE A 94 -8.33 5.52 -0.26
N ALA A 95 -7.50 5.69 0.77
CA ALA A 95 -7.93 5.71 2.17
C ALA A 95 -8.99 6.80 2.42
N ARG A 96 -8.78 8.02 1.90
CA ARG A 96 -9.75 9.11 2.03
C ARG A 96 -11.08 8.79 1.34
N LYS A 97 -11.03 8.24 0.13
CA LYS A 97 -12.23 7.85 -0.63
C LYS A 97 -13.03 6.78 0.10
N GLU A 98 -12.35 5.82 0.72
CA GLU A 98 -12.96 4.66 1.35
C GLU A 98 -13.24 4.83 2.85
N GLY A 99 -12.94 6.01 3.43
CA GLY A 99 -13.19 6.30 4.84
C GLY A 99 -12.25 5.58 5.81
N PHE A 100 -11.02 5.27 5.38
CA PHE A 100 -9.96 4.80 6.26
C PHE A 100 -9.16 5.96 6.82
N PHE A 101 -9.01 5.97 8.15
CA PHE A 101 -8.21 6.96 8.85
C PHE A 101 -6.77 6.43 9.01
N ALA A 102 -5.80 7.30 8.77
CA ALA A 102 -4.38 6.96 8.78
C ALA A 102 -3.86 6.80 10.22
N ASN A 103 -4.12 5.66 10.84
CA ASN A 103 -3.63 5.35 12.18
C ASN A 103 -2.13 5.02 12.13
N GLY A 104 -1.28 6.03 12.28
CA GLY A 104 0.16 5.86 12.44
C GLY A 104 0.97 5.67 11.15
N TRP A 105 0.32 5.53 9.99
CA TRP A 105 1.01 5.30 8.70
C TRP A 105 1.99 6.43 8.35
N ARG A 106 1.60 7.68 8.60
CA ARG A 106 2.46 8.84 8.37
C ARG A 106 3.73 8.75 9.21
N GLN A 107 3.60 8.49 10.51
CA GLN A 107 4.72 8.38 11.44
C GLN A 107 5.63 7.20 11.09
N GLU A 108 5.04 6.11 10.62
CA GLU A 108 5.77 4.94 10.14
C GLU A 108 6.62 5.25 8.91
N ILE A 109 6.05 5.92 7.90
CA ILE A 109 6.77 6.30 6.68
C ILE A 109 7.82 7.38 6.98
N GLN A 110 7.52 8.33 7.88
CA GLN A 110 8.51 9.30 8.35
C GLN A 110 9.73 8.61 8.96
N ARG A 111 9.50 7.59 9.80
CA ARG A 111 10.60 6.82 10.39
C ARG A 111 11.39 6.06 9.34
N ALA A 112 10.70 5.38 8.42
CA ALA A 112 11.35 4.67 7.32
C ALA A 112 12.21 5.60 6.46
N LEU A 113 11.73 6.80 6.14
CA LEU A 113 12.51 7.81 5.42
C LEU A 113 13.72 8.31 6.21
N GLN A 114 13.55 8.58 7.51
CA GLN A 114 14.65 9.00 8.37
C GLN A 114 15.75 7.95 8.45
N ASP A 115 15.38 6.68 8.56
CA ASP A 115 16.34 5.57 8.62
C ASP A 115 16.99 5.36 7.24
N PHE A 116 16.23 5.43 6.15
CA PHE A 116 16.78 5.40 4.79
C PHE A 116 17.81 6.50 4.53
N ILE A 117 17.53 7.74 4.95
CA ILE A 117 18.45 8.89 4.77
C ILE A 117 19.77 8.70 5.52
N LYS A 118 19.75 8.07 6.70
CA LYS A 118 20.95 7.82 7.53
C LYS A 118 21.88 6.77 6.90
N GLU A 119 21.30 5.74 6.30
CA GLU A 119 22.04 4.60 5.75
C GLU A 119 22.56 4.87 4.33
N VAL A 120 21.87 5.70 3.55
CA VAL A 120 22.31 6.06 2.20
C VAL A 120 23.44 7.10 2.28
N SER A 121 24.44 6.93 1.41
CA SER A 121 25.64 7.79 1.39
C SER A 121 25.30 9.26 1.17
N PRO A 122 25.97 10.20 1.88
CA PRO A 122 25.78 11.64 1.66
C PRO A 122 26.03 12.04 0.21
N GLY A 123 25.08 12.76 -0.38
CA GLY A 123 25.17 13.23 -1.78
C GLY A 123 24.71 12.21 -2.83
N ASP A 124 24.24 11.03 -2.42
CA ASP A 124 23.55 10.10 -3.31
C ASP A 124 22.19 10.69 -3.75
N PRO A 125 21.82 10.63 -5.05
CA PRO A 125 20.51 11.06 -5.52
C PRO A 125 19.33 10.47 -4.74
N LEU A 126 19.41 9.22 -4.30
CA LEU A 126 18.36 8.56 -3.50
C LEU A 126 18.19 9.21 -2.13
N GLN A 127 19.26 9.73 -1.53
CA GLN A 127 19.19 10.45 -0.27
C GLN A 127 18.43 11.78 -0.44
N GLU A 128 18.66 12.48 -1.55
CA GLU A 128 17.97 13.73 -1.86
C GLU A 128 16.48 13.50 -2.15
N GLU A 129 16.16 12.47 -2.94
CA GLU A 129 14.77 12.03 -3.16
C GLU A 129 14.05 11.73 -1.84
N ALA A 130 14.71 11.05 -0.91
CA ALA A 130 14.15 10.72 0.40
C ALA A 130 13.95 11.96 1.28
N ARG A 131 14.87 12.93 1.25
CA ARG A 131 14.72 14.21 1.96
C ARG A 131 13.52 14.99 1.45
N GLN A 132 13.38 15.11 0.14
CA GLN A 132 12.25 15.80 -0.48
C GLN A 132 10.92 15.14 -0.10
N PHE A 133 10.85 13.81 -0.17
CA PHE A 133 9.64 13.09 0.24
C PHE A 133 9.35 13.29 1.75
N LEU A 134 10.36 13.29 2.62
CA LEU A 134 10.18 13.56 4.05
C LEU A 134 9.66 14.98 4.31
N GLU A 135 10.17 15.99 3.60
CA GLU A 135 9.71 17.37 3.72
C GLU A 135 8.25 17.53 3.30
N GLU A 136 7.86 16.93 2.18
CA GLU A 136 6.46 16.89 1.72
C GLU A 136 5.57 16.27 2.79
N LEU A 137 5.97 15.12 3.31
CA LEU A 137 5.24 14.39 4.34
C LEU A 137 5.12 15.19 5.65
N GLN A 138 6.03 16.11 5.95
CA GLN A 138 5.96 17.01 7.11
C GLN A 138 5.05 18.22 6.88
N ARG A 139 4.95 18.71 5.64
CA ARG A 139 4.08 19.84 5.27
C ARG A 139 2.62 19.47 5.13
N GLU A 140 2.32 18.19 4.89
CA GLU A 140 0.94 17.69 4.84
C GLU A 140 0.21 17.88 6.18
N ALA A 141 -1.04 18.34 6.12
CA ALA A 141 -1.94 18.30 7.27
C ALA A 141 -2.23 16.84 7.63
N SER A 142 -2.31 16.53 8.93
CA SER A 142 -2.66 15.18 9.39
C SER A 142 -3.99 14.74 8.79
N LEU A 143 -4.01 13.55 8.18
CA LEU A 143 -5.23 12.86 7.72
C LEU A 143 -6.16 12.53 8.89
#